data_AF-A0A0E3BLK0-F1
#
_entry.id   AF-A0A0E3BLK0-F1
#
_cell.length_a   1.000
_cell.length_b   1.000
_cell.length_c   1.000
_cell.angle_alpha   90.00
_cell.angle_beta   90.00
_cell.angle_gamma   90.00
#
_symmetry.space_group_name_H-M   'P 1'
#
loop_
_entity.id
_entity.type
_entity.pdbx_description
1 polymer ?
#
loop_
_entity_poly.entity_id
_entity_poly.type
_entity_poly.pdbx_seq_one_letter_code
_entity_poly.pdbx_strand_id
1 'polypeptide(L)'
;MKTKSTLIELLLKQSEMYLRDLPETIRIPALDGNRADEVVRPLEDATVDDLAFAIQGMEAESRVHHRRLQGLRDLYDLARKRGALGVTTVAAAFADLGGEGGRK
;
A
#
# COMPACT_ATOMS: atom_id res chain seq x y z
N MET A 1 36.91 15.39 -13.55
CA MET A 1 36.63 13.95 -13.63
C MET A 1 35.14 13.79 -13.89
N LYS A 2 34.72 13.18 -15.01
CA LYS A 2 33.29 12.86 -15.21
C LYS A 2 32.96 11.68 -14.28
N THR A 3 32.15 11.92 -13.26
CA THR A 3 31.62 10.86 -12.40
C THR A 3 30.83 9.89 -13.28
N LYS A 4 31.15 8.60 -13.24
CA LYS A 4 30.32 7.59 -13.91
C LYS A 4 28.95 7.62 -13.25
N SER A 5 27.89 7.85 -14.02
CA SER A 5 26.53 7.72 -13.51
C SER A 5 26.25 6.27 -13.12
N THR A 6 25.55 6.09 -12.00
CA THR A 6 25.12 4.75 -11.54
C THR A 6 24.06 4.18 -12.48
N LEU A 7 23.84 2.86 -12.44
CA LEU A 7 22.77 2.22 -13.23
C LEU A 7 21.40 2.83 -12.89
N ILE A 8 21.13 3.05 -11.61
CA ILE A 8 19.91 3.71 -11.13
C ILE A 8 19.76 5.10 -11.75
N GLU A 9 20.79 5.94 -11.73
CA GLU A 9 20.75 7.26 -12.35
C GLU A 9 20.46 7.22 -13.86
N LEU A 10 20.88 6.17 -14.57
CA LEU A 10 20.60 5.99 -15.99
C LEU A 10 19.16 5.52 -16.23
N LEU A 11 18.61 4.67 -15.35
CA LEU A 11 17.22 4.21 -15.42
C LEU A 11 16.24 5.35 -15.09
N LEU A 12 16.53 6.16 -14.07
CA LEU A 12 15.73 7.34 -13.70
C LEU A 12 15.62 8.37 -14.84
N LYS A 13 16.58 8.38 -15.77
CA LYS A 13 16.60 9.30 -16.93
C LYS A 13 15.80 8.80 -18.13
N GLN A 14 15.31 7.57 -18.12
CA GLN A 14 14.50 7.02 -19.20
C GLN A 14 13.10 7.70 -19.25
N SER A 15 12.42 7.58 -20.39
CA SER A 15 11.19 8.34 -20.70
C SER A 15 9.93 7.80 -20.01
N GLU A 16 10.01 6.62 -19.41
CA GLU A 16 8.92 5.93 -18.76
C GLU A 16 8.56 6.63 -17.45
N MET A 17 7.28 7.00 -17.35
CA MET A 17 6.74 7.92 -16.33
C MET A 17 7.13 7.55 -14.88
N TYR A 18 7.20 6.25 -14.57
CA TYR A 18 7.39 5.76 -13.20
C TYR A 18 8.80 5.27 -12.90
N LEU A 19 9.72 5.26 -13.88
CA LEU A 19 11.09 4.84 -13.60
C LEU A 19 11.79 5.81 -12.64
N ARG A 20 11.37 7.08 -12.62
CA ARG A 20 11.86 8.15 -11.72
C ARG A 20 11.60 7.91 -10.24
N ASP A 21 10.62 7.07 -9.93
CA ASP A 21 10.21 6.78 -8.56
C ASP A 21 10.74 5.41 -8.09
N LEU A 22 11.67 4.82 -8.84
CA LEU A 22 12.29 3.55 -8.47
C LEU A 22 13.02 3.69 -7.12
N PRO A 23 12.83 2.74 -6.19
CA PRO A 23 13.54 2.76 -4.94
C PRO A 23 15.00 2.30 -5.16
N GLU A 24 15.90 2.75 -4.29
CA GLU A 24 17.30 2.30 -4.29
C GLU A 24 17.43 0.83 -3.89
N THR A 25 16.48 0.31 -3.11
CA THR A 25 16.43 -1.07 -2.63
C THR A 25 15.03 -1.65 -2.79
N ILE A 26 14.93 -2.95 -3.07
CA ILE A 26 13.67 -3.69 -3.09
C ILE A 26 13.56 -4.67 -1.93
N ARG A 27 12.34 -4.85 -1.44
CA ARG A 27 11.98 -5.83 -0.42
C ARG A 27 11.46 -7.09 -1.10
N ILE A 28 12.14 -8.22 -0.91
CA ILE A 28 11.73 -9.52 -1.44
C ILE A 28 11.12 -10.31 -0.28
N PRO A 29 9.82 -10.65 -0.34
CA PRO A 29 9.15 -11.34 0.75
C PRO A 29 9.71 -12.75 0.94
N ALA A 30 9.54 -13.29 2.15
CA ALA A 30 9.74 -14.73 2.38
C ALA A 30 8.77 -15.53 1.48
N LEU A 31 9.28 -16.61 0.90
CA LEU A 31 8.53 -17.48 0.00
C LEU A 31 8.50 -18.88 0.60
N ASP A 32 7.30 -19.35 0.94
CA ASP A 32 7.11 -20.69 1.50
C ASP A 32 7.77 -21.75 0.60
N GLY A 33 8.77 -22.44 1.16
CA GLY A 33 9.51 -23.51 0.49
C GLY A 33 10.72 -23.09 -0.37
N ASN A 34 10.86 -21.81 -0.73
CA ASN A 34 11.93 -21.34 -1.63
C ASN A 34 12.86 -20.29 -1.01
N ARG A 35 12.38 -19.52 -0.03
CA ARG A 35 13.18 -18.53 0.70
C ARG A 35 12.62 -18.33 2.11
N ALA A 36 13.36 -18.78 3.12
CA ALA A 36 12.89 -18.79 4.51
C ALA A 36 12.70 -17.37 5.09
N ASP A 37 13.58 -16.44 4.70
CA ASP A 37 13.59 -15.09 5.25
C ASP A 37 13.31 -14.04 4.17
N GLU A 38 12.71 -12.94 4.61
CA GLU A 38 12.63 -11.71 3.85
C GLU A 38 14.03 -11.15 3.59
N VAL A 39 14.26 -10.63 2.38
CA VAL A 39 15.53 -10.01 2.02
C VAL A 39 15.31 -8.64 1.42
N VAL A 40 16.07 -7.65 1.91
CA VAL A 40 16.20 -6.34 1.28
C VAL A 40 17.47 -6.35 0.44
N ARG A 41 17.38 -5.90 -0.82
CA ARG A 41 18.48 -5.93 -1.77
C ARG A 41 18.58 -4.60 -2.53
N PRO A 42 19.79 -4.08 -2.82
CA PRO A 42 19.96 -2.99 -3.78
C PRO A 42 19.30 -3.35 -5.12
N LEU A 43 18.56 -2.41 -5.71
CA LEU A 43 17.84 -2.67 -6.96
C LEU A 43 18.81 -3.03 -8.11
N GLU A 44 20.03 -2.49 -8.09
CA GLU A 44 21.07 -2.81 -9.07
C GLU A 44 21.63 -4.22 -8.96
N ASP A 45 21.54 -4.83 -7.77
CA ASP A 45 22.00 -6.21 -7.52
C ASP A 45 20.87 -7.23 -7.64
N ALA A 46 19.64 -6.77 -7.85
CA ALA A 46 18.45 -7.60 -7.91
C ALA A 46 18.34 -8.36 -9.23
N THR A 47 17.94 -9.62 -9.13
CA THR A 47 17.54 -10.39 -10.31
C THR A 47 16.14 -9.94 -10.76
N VAL A 48 15.79 -10.26 -12.01
CA VAL A 48 14.42 -10.01 -12.51
C VAL A 48 13.37 -10.81 -11.72
N ASP A 49 13.72 -12.01 -11.25
CA ASP A 49 12.86 -12.81 -10.39
C ASP A 49 12.69 -12.16 -9.00
N ASP A 50 13.77 -11.62 -8.40
CA ASP A 50 13.67 -10.84 -7.16
C ASP A 50 12.71 -9.65 -7.33
N LEU A 51 12.75 -8.96 -8.49
CA LEU A 51 11.82 -7.88 -8.81
C LEU A 51 10.37 -8.40 -8.91
N ALA A 52 10.14 -9.54 -9.55
CA ALA A 52 8.80 -10.14 -9.64
C ALA A 52 8.22 -10.46 -8.26
N PHE A 53 9.03 -11.01 -7.35
CA PHE A 53 8.61 -11.28 -5.98
C PHE A 53 8.39 -9.99 -5.17
N ALA A 54 9.24 -8.99 -5.35
CA ALA A 54 9.06 -7.68 -4.72
C ALA A 54 7.74 -7.03 -5.16
N ILE A 55 7.40 -7.10 -6.46
CA ILE A 55 6.11 -6.63 -7.00
C ILE A 55 4.95 -7.34 -6.32
N GLN A 56 4.99 -8.67 -6.18
CA GLN A 56 3.93 -9.42 -5.50
C GLN A 56 3.74 -8.98 -4.05
N GLY A 57 4.85 -8.75 -3.32
CA GLY A 57 4.82 -8.22 -1.95
C GLY A 57 4.16 -6.83 -1.89
N MET A 58 4.59 -5.91 -2.76
CA MET A 58 4.04 -4.56 -2.84
C MET A 58 2.54 -4.55 -3.22
N GLU A 59 2.12 -5.43 -4.13
CA GLU A 59 0.71 -5.59 -4.46
C GLU A 59 -0.11 -6.06 -3.26
N ALA A 60 0.41 -7.01 -2.48
CA ALA A 60 -0.27 -7.50 -1.28
C ALA A 60 -0.45 -6.37 -0.25
N GLU A 61 0.59 -5.56 -0.01
CA GLU A 61 0.55 -4.39 0.86
C GLU A 61 -0.44 -3.34 0.32
N SER A 62 -0.37 -3.03 -0.98
CA SER A 62 -1.28 -2.10 -1.67
C SER A 62 -2.74 -2.51 -1.51
N ARG A 63 -3.06 -3.81 -1.65
CA ARG A 63 -4.42 -4.34 -1.44
C ARG A 63 -4.90 -4.11 0.00
N VAL A 64 -4.03 -4.21 1.01
CA VAL A 64 -4.39 -3.92 2.41
C VAL A 64 -4.75 -2.44 2.57
N HIS A 65 -3.92 -1.54 2.03
CA HIS A 65 -4.19 -0.10 2.07
C HIS A 65 -5.48 0.25 1.32
N HIS A 66 -5.70 -0.34 0.16
CA HIS A 66 -6.91 -0.14 -0.64
C HIS A 66 -8.18 -0.58 0.12
N ARG A 67 -8.17 -1.77 0.74
CA ARG A 67 -9.30 -2.24 1.56
C ARG A 67 -9.61 -1.31 2.73
N ARG A 68 -8.58 -0.81 3.43
CA ARG A 68 -8.74 0.15 4.53
C ARG A 68 -9.35 1.46 4.03
N LEU A 69 -8.83 2.00 2.93
CA LEU A 69 -9.37 3.21 2.29
C LEU A 69 -10.84 3.02 1.89
N GLN A 70 -11.17 1.89 1.27
CA GLN A 70 -12.53 1.60 0.85
C GLN A 70 -13.47 1.51 2.06
N GLY A 71 -13.06 0.85 3.14
CA GLY A 71 -13.84 0.80 4.38
C GLY A 71 -14.12 2.19 4.97
N LEU A 72 -13.16 3.12 4.90
CA LEU A 72 -13.37 4.51 5.31
C LEU A 72 -14.36 5.25 4.40
N ARG A 73 -14.30 5.03 3.09
CA ARG A 73 -15.27 5.60 2.12
C ARG A 73 -16.68 5.08 2.38
N ASP A 74 -16.82 3.77 2.56
CA ASP A 74 -18.11 3.14 2.83
C ASP A 74 -18.70 3.66 4.16
N LEU A 75 -17.89 3.77 5.22
CA LEU A 75 -18.31 4.33 6.50
C LEU A 75 -18.76 5.79 6.37
N TYR A 76 -18.01 6.60 5.61
CA TYR A 76 -18.37 7.98 5.32
C TYR A 76 -19.72 8.07 4.59
N ASP A 77 -19.90 7.29 3.53
CA ASP A 77 -21.14 7.29 2.75
C ASP A 77 -22.34 6.84 3.60
N LEU A 78 -22.16 5.83 4.46
CA LEU A 78 -23.18 5.40 5.41
C LEU A 78 -23.54 6.50 6.40
N ALA A 79 -22.55 7.20 6.97
CA ALA A 79 -22.80 8.32 7.87
C ALA A 79 -23.58 9.44 7.17
N ARG A 80 -23.22 9.77 5.92
CA ARG A 80 -23.93 10.79 5.11
C ARG A 80 -25.37 10.38 4.80
N LYS A 81 -25.61 9.11 4.47
CA LYS A 81 -26.97 8.57 4.26
C LYS A 81 -27.84 8.67 5.53
N ARG A 82 -27.22 8.73 6.71
CA ARG A 82 -27.90 8.94 8.01
C ARG A 82 -28.04 10.41 8.39
N GLY A 83 -27.69 11.34 7.50
CA GLY A 83 -27.80 12.78 7.72
C GLY A 83 -26.62 13.41 8.47
N ALA A 84 -25.50 12.70 8.62
CA ALA A 84 -24.33 13.24 9.29
C ALA A 84 -23.76 14.46 8.54
N LEU A 85 -23.47 15.52 9.29
CA LEU A 85 -22.79 16.72 8.81
C LEU A 85 -21.28 16.58 9.04
N GLY A 86 -20.48 17.49 8.46
CA GLY A 86 -19.01 17.43 8.57
C GLY A 86 -18.48 17.52 10.01
N VAL A 87 -19.27 18.09 10.93
CA VAL A 87 -18.97 18.19 12.37
C VAL A 87 -19.52 17.01 13.19
N THR A 88 -20.37 16.17 12.59
CA THR A 88 -20.97 15.02 13.27
C THR A 88 -19.92 13.94 13.46
N THR A 89 -19.74 13.47 14.70
CA THR A 89 -18.83 12.35 14.99
C THR A 89 -19.41 11.03 14.50
N VAL A 90 -18.56 10.03 14.21
CA VAL A 90 -19.01 8.68 13.84
C VAL A 90 -19.90 8.09 14.94
N ALA A 91 -19.51 8.22 16.22
CA ALA A 91 -20.33 7.73 17.33
C ALA A 91 -21.74 8.33 17.35
N ALA A 92 -21.87 9.64 17.07
CA ALA A 92 -23.18 10.30 16.98
C ALA A 92 -23.99 9.85 15.75
N ALA A 93 -23.34 9.70 14.58
CA ALA A 93 -24.00 9.28 13.33
C ALA A 93 -24.61 7.87 13.40
N PHE A 94 -24.12 7.03 14.31
CA PHE A 94 -24.53 5.63 14.47
C PHE A 94 -25.03 5.31 15.89
N ALA A 95 -25.45 6.31 16.67
CA ALA A 95 -25.84 6.15 18.07
C ALA A 95 -27.04 5.19 18.27
N ASP A 96 -27.92 5.08 17.28
CA ASP A 96 -29.08 4.20 17.27
C ASP A 96 -28.72 2.72 17.09
N LEU A 97 -27.57 2.39 16.47
CA LEU A 97 -27.12 0.99 16.34
C LEU A 97 -26.76 0.35 17.68
N GLY A 98 -26.42 1.15 18.70
CA GLY A 98 -26.09 0.66 20.04
C GLY A 98 -27.30 0.35 20.93
N GLY A 99 -28.53 0.67 20.48
CA GLY A 99 -29.74 0.61 21.30
C GLY A 99 -30.61 -0.65 21.14
N GLU A 100 -30.44 -1.44 20.08
CA GLU A 100 -31.33 -2.57 19.74
C GLU A 100 -30.92 -3.93 20.35
N GLY A 101 -30.03 -3.94 21.34
CA GLY A 101 -29.64 -5.15 22.08
C GLY A 101 -30.26 -5.29 23.49
N GLY A 102 -31.13 -4.38 23.91
CA GLY A 102 -31.47 -4.22 25.33
C GLY A 102 -32.90 -3.81 25.66
N ARG A 103 -33.92 -4.40 25.01
CA ARG A 103 -35.29 -4.37 25.55
C ARG A 103 -35.84 -5.81 25.64
N LYS A 104 -35.76 -6.36 26.85
CA LYS A 104 -36.71 -7.36 27.35
C LYS A 104 -38.02 -6.67 27.69
#